data_AF-A0A951L5F9-F1
#
_entry.id   AF-A0A951L5F9-F1
#
_cell.length_a   1.000
_cell.length_b   1.000
_cell.length_c   1.000
_cell.angle_alpha   90.00
_cell.angle_beta   90.00
_cell.angle_gamma   90.00
#
_symmetry.space_group_name_H-M   'P 1'
#
loop_
_entity.id
_entity.type
_entity.pdbx_description
1 polymer ?
#
loop_
_entity_poly.entity_id
_entity_poly.type
_entity_poly.pdbx_seq_one_letter_code
_entity_poly.pdbx_strand_id
1 'polypeptide(L)'
;MTNLNIFCKALATFEDANPANHNPGNTRFSPVGYLPKYGTVTCNAHGFAVFQTDQLGWEYLENLVHQRAVLHPTWTFYDFFSNYAPSADGNDPEHYAETVAADCGVPATTALGAYFQA
;
A
#
# COMPACT_ATOMS: atom_id res chain seq x y z
N MET A 1 -2.25 -8.01 16.36
CA MET A 1 -1.97 -7.49 15.00
C MET A 1 -2.60 -6.11 14.93
N THR A 2 -1.88 -5.08 14.50
CA THR A 2 -2.44 -3.72 14.43
C THR A 2 -3.34 -3.58 13.20
N ASN A 3 -4.24 -2.60 13.17
CA ASN A 3 -5.07 -2.30 12.00
C ASN A 3 -4.20 -1.98 10.76
N LEU A 4 -3.05 -1.34 10.96
CA LEU A 4 -2.06 -1.13 9.89
C LEU A 4 -1.54 -2.46 9.30
N ASN A 5 -1.18 -3.41 10.16
CA ASN A 5 -0.70 -4.72 9.68
C ASN A 5 -1.81 -5.51 8.97
N ILE A 6 -3.06 -5.42 9.44
CA ILE A 6 -4.22 -6.08 8.80
C ILE A 6 -4.43 -5.50 7.39
N PHE A 7 -4.49 -4.17 7.28
CA PHE A 7 -4.64 -3.49 6.00
C PHE A 7 -3.50 -3.81 5.02
N CYS A 8 -2.25 -3.71 5.46
CA CYS A 8 -1.10 -3.98 4.58
C CYS A 8 -1.07 -5.44 4.15
N LYS A 9 -1.50 -6.38 5.01
CA LYS A 9 -1.59 -7.79 4.66
C LYS A 9 -2.69 -8.07 3.62
N ALA A 10 -3.87 -7.47 3.81
CA ALA A 10 -4.96 -7.57 2.84
C ALA A 10 -4.54 -6.99 1.48
N LEU A 11 -3.93 -5.79 1.48
CA LEU A 11 -3.41 -5.16 0.28
C LEU A 11 -2.36 -6.03 -0.43
N ALA A 12 -1.35 -6.53 0.28
CA ALA A 12 -0.32 -7.36 -0.31
C ALA A 12 -0.86 -8.68 -0.88
N THR A 13 -1.90 -9.24 -0.23
CA THR A 13 -2.57 -10.45 -0.72
C THR A 13 -3.35 -10.17 -2.00
N PHE A 14 -4.01 -9.01 -2.07
CA PHE A 14 -4.77 -8.59 -3.26
C PHE A 14 -3.85 -8.27 -4.44
N GLU A 15 -2.72 -7.60 -4.19
CA GLU A 15 -1.73 -7.26 -5.21
C GLU A 15 -1.09 -8.48 -5.88
N ASP A 16 -0.98 -9.61 -5.15
CA ASP A 16 -0.27 -10.82 -5.57
C ASP A 16 1.08 -10.50 -6.25
N ALA A 17 1.83 -9.60 -5.63
CA ALA A 17 3.00 -9.00 -6.23
C ALA A 17 4.09 -10.05 -6.51
N ASN A 18 4.85 -9.85 -7.60
CA ASN A 18 5.96 -10.74 -7.94
C ASN A 18 6.95 -10.85 -6.76
N PRO A 19 7.14 -12.04 -6.17
CA PRO A 19 7.97 -12.22 -4.98
C PRO A 19 9.44 -11.87 -5.22
N ALA A 20 9.93 -11.94 -6.47
CA ALA A 20 11.30 -11.55 -6.80
C ALA A 20 11.57 -10.04 -6.62
N ASN A 21 10.53 -9.20 -6.55
CA ASN A 21 10.70 -7.76 -6.30
C ASN A 21 10.84 -7.45 -4.80
N HIS A 22 10.52 -8.38 -3.90
CA HIS A 22 10.38 -8.13 -2.46
C HIS A 22 9.54 -6.88 -2.15
N ASN A 23 8.50 -6.63 -2.94
CA ASN A 23 7.68 -5.43 -2.92
C ASN A 23 6.22 -5.85 -2.76
N PRO A 24 5.79 -6.18 -1.53
CA PRO A 24 4.47 -6.80 -1.30
C PRO A 24 3.30 -5.90 -1.71
N GLY A 25 3.48 -4.58 -1.69
CA GLY A 25 2.47 -3.64 -2.17
C GLY A 25 2.54 -3.33 -3.65
N ASN A 26 3.43 -3.97 -4.42
CA ASN A 26 3.65 -3.66 -5.83
C ASN A 26 3.87 -2.15 -6.10
N THR A 27 4.54 -1.48 -5.17
CA THR A 27 4.69 -0.02 -5.19
C THR A 27 5.58 0.44 -6.35
N ARG A 28 5.24 1.58 -6.97
CA ARG A 28 6.02 2.18 -8.06
C ARG A 28 7.40 2.63 -7.56
N PHE A 29 8.40 2.52 -8.44
CA PHE A 29 9.73 3.05 -8.15
C PHE A 29 9.72 4.58 -8.07
N SER A 30 10.30 5.15 -7.02
CA SER A 30 10.39 6.59 -6.82
C SER A 30 11.68 7.16 -7.43
N PRO A 31 11.60 8.03 -8.45
CA PRO A 31 12.79 8.63 -9.05
C PRO A 31 13.48 9.67 -8.14
N VAL A 32 12.78 10.16 -7.11
CA VAL A 32 13.35 11.10 -6.12
C VAL A 32 14.13 10.39 -5.02
N GLY A 33 14.16 9.06 -5.03
CA GLY A 33 14.94 8.23 -4.10
C GLY A 33 14.16 7.76 -2.87
N TYR A 34 14.90 7.08 -1.98
CA TYR A 34 14.39 6.39 -0.80
C TYR A 34 15.20 6.80 0.43
N LEU A 35 14.58 6.73 1.61
CA LEU A 35 15.30 6.93 2.87
C LEU A 35 16.41 5.87 3.01
N PRO A 36 17.57 6.22 3.63
CA PRO A 36 18.69 5.29 3.77
C PRO A 36 18.35 3.95 4.44
N LYS A 37 17.32 3.93 5.30
CA LYS A 37 16.86 2.71 5.98
C LYS A 37 16.34 1.61 5.03
N TYR A 38 15.94 1.97 3.81
CA TYR A 38 15.47 1.02 2.80
C TYR A 38 16.60 0.40 1.96
N GLY A 39 17.85 0.75 2.23
CA GLY A 39 19.00 0.26 1.48
C GLY A 39 18.97 0.69 0.00
N THR A 40 19.58 -0.12 -0.86
CA THR A 40 19.53 0.10 -2.30
C THR A 40 18.23 -0.44 -2.87
N VAL A 41 17.33 0.45 -3.27
CA VAL A 41 16.10 0.11 -4.00
C VAL A 41 16.35 0.31 -5.49
N THR A 42 16.03 -0.69 -6.30
CA THR A 42 16.15 -0.62 -7.77
C THR A 42 14.79 -0.62 -8.45
N CYS A 43 14.76 -0.40 -9.76
CA CYS A 43 13.55 -0.37 -10.57
C CYS A 43 13.55 -1.57 -11.53
N ASN A 44 12.47 -2.35 -11.57
CA ASN A 44 12.32 -3.39 -12.57
C ASN A 44 11.88 -2.83 -13.94
N ALA A 45 11.83 -3.69 -14.95
CA ALA A 45 11.47 -3.32 -16.32
C ALA A 45 10.05 -2.71 -16.46
N HIS A 46 9.18 -2.88 -15.46
CA HIS A 46 7.80 -2.40 -15.44
C HIS A 46 7.61 -1.16 -14.55
N GLY A 47 8.67 -0.57 -14.02
CA GLY A 47 8.58 0.64 -13.20
C GLY A 47 8.25 0.40 -11.73
N PHE A 48 8.36 -0.83 -11.22
CA PHE A 48 8.13 -1.13 -9.82
C PHE A 48 9.42 -1.16 -9.01
N ALA A 49 9.31 -0.78 -7.74
CA ALA A 49 10.41 -0.86 -6.80
C ALA A 49 10.81 -2.31 -6.54
N VAL A 50 12.11 -2.56 -6.41
CA VAL A 50 12.70 -3.84 -6.03
C VAL A 50 13.53 -3.62 -4.77
N PHE A 51 13.10 -4.22 -3.67
CA PHE A 51 13.78 -4.13 -2.38
C PHE A 51 14.78 -5.29 -2.21
N GLN A 52 15.78 -5.09 -1.36
CA GLN A 52 16.79 -6.14 -1.13
C GLN A 52 16.24 -7.34 -0.35
N THR A 53 15.21 -7.12 0.49
CA THR A 53 14.57 -8.15 1.30
C THR A 53 13.08 -7.87 1.46
N ASP A 54 12.30 -8.92 1.70
CA ASP A 54 10.85 -8.79 1.98
C ASP A 54 10.59 -7.88 3.18
N GLN A 55 11.43 -7.96 4.21
CA GLN A 55 11.32 -7.11 5.40
C GLN A 55 11.35 -5.61 5.04
N LEU A 56 12.24 -5.21 4.13
CA LEU A 56 12.34 -3.81 3.70
C LEU A 56 11.14 -3.38 2.86
N GLY A 57 10.64 -4.26 2.00
CA GLY A 57 9.42 -4.00 1.22
C GLY A 57 8.17 -3.88 2.09
N TRP A 58 8.05 -4.75 3.09
CA TRP A 58 6.98 -4.67 4.10
C TRP A 58 7.06 -3.38 4.92
N GLU A 59 8.24 -3.05 5.42
CA GLU A 59 8.44 -1.81 6.16
C GLU A 59 8.11 -0.58 5.28
N TYR A 60 8.47 -0.61 4.00
CA TYR A 60 8.12 0.46 3.08
C TYR A 60 6.61 0.58 2.88
N LEU A 61 5.91 -0.54 2.65
CA LEU A 61 4.46 -0.58 2.49
C LEU A 61 3.74 -0.01 3.72
N GLU A 62 4.12 -0.47 4.92
CA GLU A 62 3.52 0.00 6.17
C GLU A 62 3.74 1.50 6.38
N ASN A 63 4.94 2.01 6.10
CA ASN A 63 5.21 3.44 6.21
C ASN A 63 4.45 4.26 5.16
N LEU A 64 4.29 3.76 3.94
CA LEU A 64 3.54 4.44 2.89
C LEU A 64 2.06 4.55 3.29
N VAL A 65 1.44 3.44 3.72
CA VAL A 65 0.04 3.42 4.16
C VAL A 65 -0.15 4.31 5.39
N HIS A 66 0.71 4.20 6.39
CA HIS A 66 0.65 5.03 7.60
C HIS A 66 0.82 6.52 7.27
N GLN A 67 1.77 6.88 6.41
CA GLN A 67 1.96 8.28 6.01
C GLN A 67 0.72 8.83 5.29
N ARG A 68 0.09 8.05 4.41
CA ARG A 68 -1.16 8.44 3.75
C ARG A 68 -2.28 8.67 4.76
N ALA A 69 -2.42 7.79 5.75
CA ALA A 69 -3.40 7.96 6.82
C ALA A 69 -3.16 9.22 7.66
N VAL A 70 -1.90 9.53 7.98
CA VAL A 70 -1.54 10.75 8.74
C VAL A 70 -1.80 12.03 7.94
N LEU A 71 -1.45 12.03 6.65
CA LEU A 71 -1.64 13.20 5.77
C LEU A 71 -3.10 13.41 5.34
N HIS A 72 -3.87 12.33 5.27
CA HIS A 72 -5.25 12.33 4.79
C HIS A 72 -6.17 11.53 5.73
N PRO A 73 -6.32 11.93 7.00
CA PRO A 73 -7.08 11.16 7.98
C PRO A 73 -8.57 11.04 7.64
N THR A 74 -9.10 11.94 6.81
CA THR A 74 -10.50 11.95 6.37
C THR A 74 -10.73 11.20 5.06
N TRP A 75 -9.68 10.75 4.37
CA TRP A 75 -9.86 9.86 3.23
C TRP A 75 -10.51 8.56 3.66
N THR A 76 -11.42 8.07 2.85
CA THR A 76 -11.97 6.72 2.96
C THR A 76 -11.04 5.70 2.29
N PHE A 77 -11.38 4.41 2.35
CA PHE A 77 -10.62 3.41 1.58
C PHE A 77 -10.80 3.66 0.08
N TYR A 78 -11.98 4.10 -0.36
CA TYR A 78 -12.20 4.53 -1.75
C TYR A 78 -11.27 5.67 -2.16
N ASP A 79 -11.10 6.70 -1.32
CA ASP A 79 -10.19 7.82 -1.61
C ASP A 79 -8.73 7.35 -1.65
N PHE A 80 -8.34 6.47 -0.72
CA PHE A 80 -7.00 5.89 -0.69
C PHE A 80 -6.69 5.15 -1.98
N PHE A 81 -7.56 4.23 -2.42
CA PHE A 81 -7.31 3.42 -3.61
C PHE A 81 -7.46 4.19 -4.91
N SER A 82 -8.33 5.21 -4.95
CA SER A 82 -8.36 6.15 -6.07
C SER A 82 -7.02 6.88 -6.27
N ASN A 83 -6.22 7.04 -5.21
CA ASN A 83 -4.87 7.59 -5.29
C ASN A 83 -3.78 6.51 -5.48
N TYR A 84 -3.90 5.39 -4.78
CA TYR A 84 -2.89 4.33 -4.73
C TYR A 84 -2.86 3.49 -6.02
N ALA A 85 -4.04 3.10 -6.50
CA ALA A 85 -4.26 2.27 -7.69
C ALA A 85 -5.31 2.94 -8.59
N PRO A 86 -5.00 4.09 -9.21
CA PRO A 86 -5.96 4.84 -10.00
C PRO A 86 -6.40 4.06 -11.24
N SER A 87 -7.65 4.28 -11.67
CA SER A 87 -8.20 3.64 -12.86
C SER A 87 -7.50 4.03 -14.17
N ALA A 88 -6.84 5.19 -14.20
CA ALA A 88 -6.01 5.62 -15.32
C ALA A 88 -4.85 4.66 -15.62
N ASP A 89 -4.42 3.87 -14.63
CA ASP A 89 -3.38 2.85 -14.77
C ASP A 89 -3.95 1.46 -15.10
N GLY A 90 -5.26 1.37 -15.39
CA GLY A 90 -5.96 0.11 -15.67
C GLY A 90 -6.40 -0.66 -14.42
N ASN A 91 -6.36 -0.02 -13.24
CA ASN A 91 -6.82 -0.60 -11.98
C ASN A 91 -8.34 -0.43 -11.78
N ASP A 92 -8.89 -1.20 -10.84
CA ASP A 92 -10.24 -1.00 -10.32
C ASP A 92 -10.16 -0.54 -8.85
N PRO A 93 -10.07 0.77 -8.58
CA PRO A 93 -9.90 1.29 -7.22
C PRO A 93 -11.09 0.98 -6.30
N GLU A 94 -12.30 0.82 -6.85
CA GLU A 94 -13.47 0.44 -6.05
C GLU A 94 -13.33 -1.02 -5.58
N HIS A 95 -12.94 -1.92 -6.47
CA HIS A 95 -12.70 -3.32 -6.11
C HIS A 95 -11.58 -3.47 -5.08
N TYR A 96 -10.46 -2.74 -5.26
CA TYR A 96 -9.40 -2.67 -4.25
C TYR A 96 -9.94 -2.26 -2.88
N ALA A 97 -10.71 -1.16 -2.83
CA ALA A 97 -11.24 -0.62 -1.59
C ALA A 97 -12.18 -1.61 -0.90
N GLU A 98 -13.08 -2.24 -1.65
CA GLU A 98 -14.05 -3.20 -1.11
C GLU A 98 -13.38 -4.47 -0.61
N THR A 99 -12.42 -5.01 -1.35
CA THR A 99 -11.71 -6.23 -0.94
C THR A 99 -10.85 -5.98 0.30
N VAL A 100 -10.06 -4.91 0.33
CA VAL A 100 -9.22 -4.60 1.50
C VAL A 100 -10.09 -4.22 2.71
N ALA A 101 -11.20 -3.49 2.52
CA ALA A 101 -12.12 -3.16 3.60
C ALA A 101 -12.81 -4.39 4.19
N ALA A 102 -13.20 -5.36 3.35
CA ALA A 102 -13.79 -6.62 3.80
C ALA A 102 -12.85 -7.40 4.72
N ASP A 103 -11.57 -7.51 4.35
CA ASP A 103 -10.54 -8.14 5.19
C ASP A 103 -10.26 -7.35 6.47
N CYS A 104 -10.41 -6.03 6.42
CA CYS A 104 -10.31 -5.14 7.58
C CYS A 104 -11.54 -5.17 8.49
N GLY A 105 -12.64 -5.82 8.09
CA GLY A 105 -13.88 -5.93 8.86
C GLY A 105 -14.66 -4.62 8.98
N VAL A 106 -14.49 -3.69 8.03
CA VAL A 106 -15.14 -2.36 8.03
C VAL A 106 -15.71 -2.02 6.65
N PRO A 107 -16.68 -1.09 6.53
CA PRO A 107 -17.09 -0.59 5.22
C PRO A 107 -15.97 0.17 4.49
N ALA A 108 -15.93 0.13 3.16
CA ALA A 108 -14.95 0.89 2.36
C ALA A 108 -15.11 2.42 2.48
N THR A 109 -16.25 2.90 3.00
CA THR A 109 -16.48 4.30 3.38
C THR A 109 -15.84 4.71 4.71
N THR A 110 -15.16 3.79 5.42
CA THR A 110 -14.47 4.08 6.68
C THR A 110 -13.28 5.00 6.44
N ALA A 111 -13.18 6.08 7.22
CA ALA A 111 -12.05 7.00 7.14
C ALA A 111 -10.76 6.36 7.66
N LEU A 112 -9.62 6.61 7.00
CA LEU A 112 -8.30 6.09 7.37
C LEU A 112 -7.94 6.47 8.81
N GLY A 113 -8.20 7.72 9.21
CA GLY A 113 -7.94 8.18 10.58
C GLY A 113 -8.76 7.42 11.61
N ALA A 114 -10.02 7.11 11.32
CA ALA A 114 -10.87 6.33 12.21
C ALA A 114 -10.41 4.86 12.30
N TYR A 115 -9.93 4.28 11.20
CA TYR A 115 -9.46 2.90 11.18
C TYR A 115 -8.09 2.72 11.83
N PHE A 116 -7.11 3.58 11.53
CA PHE A 116 -5.72 3.38 11.99
C PHE A 116 -5.41 3.99 13.36
N GLN A 117 -6.28 4.85 13.91
CA GLN A 117 -6.14 5.39 15.28
C GLN A 117 -6.98 4.66 16.33
N ALA A 118 -7.75 3.63 15.92
CA ALA A 118 -8.55 2.79 16.80
C ALA A 118 -7.73 1.73 17.56
#